data_AF-A0A6V8NZ00-F1
#
_entry.id   AF-A0A6V8NZ00-F1
#
_cell.length_a   1.000
_cell.length_b   1.000
_cell.length_c   1.000
_cell.angle_alpha   90.00
_cell.angle_beta   90.00
_cell.angle_gamma   90.00
#
_symmetry.space_group_name_H-M   'P 1'
#
loop_
_entity.id
_entity.type
_entity.pdbx_description
1 polymer ?
#
loop_
_entity_poly.entity_id
_entity_poly.type
_entity_poly.pdbx_seq_one_letter_code
_entity_poly.pdbx_strand_id
1 'polypeptide(L)' 'MISLIAEFCDLKPTILIGGELNEIGSNAKRGSGEIVVAEVDESDGTLIHMRPKIAVITNIDEDHLDHFRNIEEIREL' A
#
# COMPACT_ATOMS: atom_id res chain seq x y z
N MET A 1 -3.11 -6.27 -7.59
CA MET A 1 -2.72 -6.25 -9.03
C MET A 1 -1.23 -6.05 -9.24
N ILE A 2 -0.65 -4.88 -8.87
CA ILE A 2 0.78 -4.56 -9.11
C ILE A 2 1.71 -5.64 -8.57
N SER A 3 1.48 -6.09 -7.33
CA SER A 3 2.25 -7.16 -6.68
C SER A 3 2.29 -8.45 -7.51
N LEU A 4 1.14 -8.86 -8.07
CA LEU A 4 1.02 -10.08 -8.88
C LEU A 4 1.68 -9.93 -10.25
N ILE A 5 1.57 -8.76 -10.88
CA ILE A 5 2.27 -8.50 -12.15
C ILE A 5 3.79 -8.62 -11.94
N ALA A 6 4.33 -7.99 -10.88
CA ALA A 6 5.75 -8.08 -10.57
C ALA A 6 6.18 -9.52 -10.24
N GLU A 7 5.33 -10.28 -9.55
CA GLU A 7 5.54 -11.70 -9.28
C GLU A 7 5.60 -12.53 -10.57
N PHE A 8 4.62 -12.38 -11.47
CA PHE A 8 4.57 -13.11 -12.74
C PHE A 8 5.68 -12.73 -13.72
N CYS A 9 6.29 -11.55 -13.56
CA CYS A 9 7.48 -11.14 -14.29
C CYS A 9 8.80 -11.63 -13.63
N ASP A 10 8.74 -12.49 -12.62
CA ASP A 10 9.90 -13.02 -11.86
C ASP A 10 10.79 -11.91 -11.23
N LEU A 11 10.19 -10.77 -10.87
CA LEU A 11 10.92 -9.67 -10.20
C LEU A 11 11.12 -9.91 -8.70
N LYS A 12 10.55 -10.99 -8.16
CA LYS A 12 10.68 -11.45 -6.77
C LYS A 12 10.37 -10.34 -5.74
N PRO A 13 9.21 -9.66 -5.86
CA PRO A 13 8.87 -8.53 -5.00
C PRO A 13 8.64 -8.95 -3.54
N THR A 14 8.93 -8.03 -2.62
CA THR A 14 8.34 -8.08 -1.27
C THR A 14 6.96 -7.42 -1.31
N ILE A 15 5.96 -8.08 -0.73
CA ILE A 15 4.55 -7.68 -0.81
C ILE A 15 4.01 -7.46 0.60
N LEU A 16 3.35 -6.33 0.82
CA LEU A 16 2.64 -5.97 2.05
C LEU A 16 1.29 -5.36 1.67
N ILE A 17 0.19 -6.01 2.02
CA ILE A 17 -1.16 -5.54 1.67
C ILE A 17 -2.13 -5.83 2.83
N GLY A 18 -3.22 -5.07 2.91
CA GLY A 18 -4.23 -5.21 3.95
C GLY A 18 -5.11 -6.45 3.80
N GLY A 19 -5.23 -6.99 2.58
CA GLY A 19 -6.01 -8.19 2.26
C GLY A 19 -5.16 -9.42 1.93
N GLU A 20 -5.75 -10.62 1.99
CA GLU A 20 -5.09 -11.84 1.55
C GLU A 20 -5.11 -11.97 0.02
N LEU A 21 -3.96 -12.29 -0.57
CA LEU A 21 -3.87 -12.69 -1.98
C LEU A 21 -3.84 -14.21 -2.06
N ASN A 22 -4.84 -14.78 -2.72
CA ASN A 22 -4.95 -16.23 -2.94
C ASN A 22 -3.72 -16.79 -3.67
N GLU A 23 -3.11 -16.04 -4.58
CA GLU A 23 -1.96 -16.46 -5.40
C GLU A 23 -0.69 -16.67 -4.57
N ILE A 24 -0.58 -16.01 -3.41
CA ILE A 24 0.54 -16.18 -2.47
C ILE A 24 0.11 -16.78 -1.13
N GLY A 25 -1.19 -17.04 -0.94
CA GLY A 25 -1.79 -17.60 0.27
C GLY A 25 -1.56 -16.77 1.54
N SER A 26 -1.35 -15.46 1.38
CA SER A 26 -1.05 -14.54 2.48
C SER A 26 -1.28 -13.09 2.08
N ASN A 27 -1.28 -12.19 3.06
CA ASN A 27 -1.25 -10.74 2.88
C ASN A 27 0.18 -10.17 2.82
N ALA A 28 1.18 -11.00 3.17
CA ALA A 28 2.57 -10.60 3.16
C ALA A 28 3.45 -11.70 2.55
N LYS A 29 4.45 -11.27 1.79
CA LYS A 29 5.46 -12.16 1.24
C LYS A 29 6.80 -11.45 1.25
N ARG A 30 7.82 -12.12 1.81
CA ARG A 30 9.21 -11.66 1.68
C ARG A 30 9.78 -12.07 0.32
N GLY A 31 10.10 -11.08 -0.51
CA GLY A 31 10.82 -11.26 -1.77
C GLY A 31 12.33 -11.23 -1.59
N SER A 32 13.05 -11.59 -2.65
CA SER A 32 14.51 -11.48 -2.73
C SER A 32 14.98 -10.45 -3.77
N GLY A 33 14.06 -9.85 -4.51
CA GLY A 33 14.33 -8.74 -5.42
C GLY A 33 14.36 -7.39 -4.71
N GLU A 34 14.54 -6.33 -5.49
CA GLU A 34 14.70 -4.96 -4.98
C GLU A 34 13.36 -4.22 -4.81
N ILE A 35 12.26 -4.78 -5.32
CA ILE A 35 10.96 -4.12 -5.34
C ILE A 35 10.19 -4.47 -4.07
N VAL A 36 9.65 -3.44 -3.44
CA VAL A 36 8.64 -3.55 -2.39
C VAL A 36 7.35 -2.94 -2.93
N VAL A 37 6.25 -3.68 -2.84
CA VAL A 37 4.90 -3.18 -3.12
C VAL A 37 4.13 -3.22 -1.81
N ALA A 38 3.72 -2.04 -1.35
CA ALA A 38 2.99 -1.87 -0.11
C ALA A 38 1.67 -1.13 -0.36
N GLU A 39 0.59 -1.63 0.23
CA GLU A 39 -0.59 -0.83 0.53
C GLU A 39 -0.28 0.09 1.71
N VAL A 40 -0.78 1.31 1.65
CA VAL A 40 -0.62 2.31 2.71
C VAL A 40 -2.00 2.90 2.94
N ASP A 41 -2.42 2.89 4.20
CA ASP A 41 -3.70 3.41 4.68
C ASP A 41 -3.42 4.73 5.40
N GLU A 42 -4.16 5.78 5.09
CA GLU A 42 -3.99 7.09 5.72
C GLU A 42 -4.32 7.08 7.22
N SER A 43 -5.23 6.19 7.66
CA SER A 43 -5.75 6.16 9.02
C SER A 43 -4.72 5.69 10.05
N ASP A 44 -3.71 4.93 9.63
CA ASP A 44 -2.68 4.38 10.52
C ASP A 44 -1.60 5.40 10.93
N GLY A 45 -1.60 6.60 10.31
CA GLY A 45 -0.66 7.68 10.58
C GLY A 45 0.77 7.42 10.09
N THR A 46 1.03 6.30 9.42
CA THR A 46 2.35 5.92 8.89
C THR A 46 2.64 6.50 7.51
N LEU A 47 1.60 6.95 6.80
CA LEU A 47 1.71 7.52 5.45
C LEU A 47 2.78 8.62 5.36
N ILE A 48 2.86 9.52 6.33
CA ILE A 48 3.86 10.62 6.39
C ILE A 48 5.32 10.15 6.54
N HIS A 49 5.52 8.90 6.93
CA HIS A 49 6.85 8.28 7.08
C HIS A 49 7.27 7.50 5.84
N MET A 50 6.37 7.31 4.88
CA MET A 50 6.66 6.58 3.66
C MET A 50 7.57 7.40 2.74
N ARG A 51 8.57 6.73 2.16
CA ARG A 51 9.49 7.31 1.17
C ARG A 51 9.46 6.48 -0.12
N PRO A 52 8.30 6.36 -0.80
CA PRO A 52 8.20 5.54 -1.99
C PRO A 52 8.97 6.20 -3.15
N LYS A 53 9.55 5.37 -4.03
CA LYS A 53 10.03 5.86 -5.34
C LYS A 53 8.86 6.21 -6.27
N ILE A 54 7.73 5.50 -6.11
CA ILE A 54 6.50 5.67 -6.88
C ILE A 54 5.33 5.57 -5.90
N ALA A 55 4.48 6.59 -5.86
CA ALA A 55 3.22 6.59 -5.13
C ALA A 55 2.06 6.56 -6.11
N VAL A 56 1.00 5.82 -5.77
CA VAL A 56 -0.25 5.77 -6.54
C VAL A 56 -1.38 6.11 -5.57
N ILE A 57 -2.08 7.21 -5.86
CA ILE A 57 -3.29 7.61 -5.15
C ILE A 57 -4.46 7.25 -6.06
N THR A 58 -5.30 6.32 -5.61
CA THR A 58 -6.47 5.88 -6.38
C THR A 58 -7.61 6.89 -6.29
N ASN A 59 -7.88 7.40 -5.09
CA ASN A 59 -8.84 8.44 -4.76
C ASN A 59 -8.51 9.04 -3.37
N ILE A 60 -9.28 10.03 -2.93
CA ILE A 60 -9.27 10.60 -1.57
C ILE A 60 -10.74 10.76 -1.16
N ASP A 61 -11.14 10.17 -0.04
CA ASP A 61 -12.53 10.14 0.45
C ASP A 61 -12.63 10.38 1.97
N GLU A 62 -13.86 10.47 2.50
CA GLU A 62 -14.17 10.71 3.92
C GLU A 62 -14.33 9.42 4.75
N ASP A 63 -13.66 8.35 4.37
CA ASP A 63 -13.84 7.02 4.99
C ASP A 63 -13.33 6.94 6.43
N HIS A 64 -12.32 7.75 6.79
CA HIS A 64 -11.60 7.67 8.07
C HIS A 64 -11.74 8.94 8.93
N LEU A 65 -12.93 9.55 9.00
CA LEU A 65 -13.20 10.75 9.83
C LEU A 65 -13.16 10.49 11.36
N ASP A 66 -12.94 9.26 11.78
CA ASP A 66 -12.58 8.91 13.15
C ASP A 66 -11.09 9.19 13.46
N HIS A 67 -10.26 9.30 12.42
CA HIS A 67 -8.84 9.68 12.50
C HIS A 67 -8.59 11.13 12.05
N PHE A 68 -9.46 11.68 11.22
CA PHE A 68 -9.33 13.02 10.63
C PHE A 68 -10.57 13.89 10.88
N ARG A 69 -10.38 15.20 10.99
CA ARG A 69 -11.49 16.15 11.23
C ARG A 69 -12.42 16.29 10.03
N ASN A 70 -11.87 16.27 8.83
CA ASN A 70 -12.57 16.44 7.55
C ASN A 70 -11.64 16.03 6.39
N ILE A 71 -12.19 16.03 5.16
CA ILE A 71 -11.44 15.71 3.95
C ILE A 71 -10.26 16.66 3.69
N GLU A 72 -10.31 17.90 4.16
CA GLU A 72 -9.22 18.87 4.03
C GLU A 72 -7.98 18.42 4.79
N GLU A 73 -8.13 17.87 6.00
CA GLU A 73 -7.00 17.33 6.77
C GLU A 73 -6.35 16.13 6.08
N ILE A 74 -7.16 15.25 5.45
CA ILE A 74 -6.66 14.11 4.67
C ILE A 74 -5.84 14.59 3.45
N ARG A 75 -6.28 15.68 2.80
CA ARG A 75 -5.60 16.26 1.63
C ARG A 75 -4.28 16.95 1.93
N GLU A 76 -4.03 17.28 3.20
CA GLU A 76 -2.81 17.96 3.65
C GLU A 76 -1.70 17.01 4.12
N LEU A 77 -1.96 15.69 4.13
CA LEU A 77 -0.96 14.64 4.41
C LEU A 77 0.19 14.62 3.38
#